data_AF-A0A8T4PN36-F1
#
_entry.id   AF-A0A8T4PN36-F1
#
_cell.length_a   1.000
_cell.length_b   1.000
_cell.length_c   1.000
_cell.angle_alpha   90.00
_cell.angle_beta   90.00
_cell.angle_gamma   90.00
#
_symmetry.space_group_name_H-M   'P 1'
#
loop_
_entity.id
_entity.type
_entity.pdbx_description
1 polymer ?
#
loop_
_entity_poly.entity_id
_entity_poly.type
_entity_poly.pdbx_seq_one_letter_code
_entity_poly.pdbx_strand_id
1 'polypeptide(L)' 'MTEFRRKLYKRGSSFETTIPMPLLFALDRKKKYNVIFAFDEEANKWYIKFEEIGGEK' A
#
# COMPACT_ATOMS: atom_id res chain seq x y z
N MET A 1 -10.52 14.15 -8.73
CA MET A 1 -9.47 13.55 -7.89
C MET A 1 -10.17 12.78 -6.79
N THR A 2 -9.83 11.51 -6.58
CA THR A 2 -10.48 10.66 -5.56
C THR A 2 -9.46 10.37 -4.47
N GLU A 3 -9.82 10.61 -3.21
CA GLU A 3 -8.91 10.53 -2.07
C GLU A 3 -9.53 9.67 -0.96
N PHE A 4 -8.70 8.91 -0.24
CA PHE A 4 -9.07 8.22 0.98
C PHE A 4 -8.25 8.75 2.14
N ARG A 5 -8.91 9.25 3.19
CA ARG A 5 -8.24 9.66 4.42
C ARG A 5 -8.32 8.52 5.45
N ARG A 6 -7.19 8.16 6.03
CA ARG A 6 -7.09 7.19 7.13
C ARG A 6 -6.30 7.79 8.27
N LYS A 7 -6.68 7.43 9.49
CA LYS A 7 -5.94 7.81 10.69
C LYS A 7 -4.59 7.06 10.69
N LEU A 8 -3.53 7.77 11.04
CA LEU A 8 -2.26 7.17 11.40
C LEU A 8 -2.31 6.79 12.88
N TYR A 9 -2.01 5.54 13.17
CA TYR A 9 -1.95 5.00 14.52
C TYR A 9 -0.48 4.86 14.91
N LYS A 10 -0.15 5.24 16.15
CA LYS A 10 1.18 5.03 16.70
C LYS A 10 1.25 3.61 17.27
N ARG A 11 2.25 2.85 16.86
CA ARG A 11 2.53 1.50 17.37
C ARG A 11 3.98 1.44 17.84
N GLY A 12 4.18 1.64 19.15
CA GLY A 12 5.51 1.77 19.74
C GLY A 12 6.24 3.00 19.21
N SER A 13 7.42 2.79 18.63
CA SER A 13 8.22 3.81 17.93
C SER A 13 7.80 4.03 16.47
N SER A 14 6.87 3.24 15.95
CA SER A 14 6.45 3.25 14.54
C SER A 14 5.04 3.78 14.35
N PHE A 15 4.66 3.95 13.08
CA PHE A 15 3.30 4.31 12.67
C PHE A 15 2.73 3.25 11.74
N GLU A 16 1.42 3.06 11.82
CA GLU A 16 0.68 2.17 10.94
C GLU A 16 -0.65 2.81 10.52
N THR A 17 -1.16 2.38 9.37
CA THR A 17 -2.50 2.73 8.93
C THR A 17 -3.13 1.55 8.20
N THR A 18 -4.46 1.50 8.20
CA THR A 18 -5.20 0.49 7.46
C THR A 18 -5.22 0.85 5.98
N ILE A 19 -4.83 -0.09 5.11
CA ILE A 19 -5.00 0.06 3.67
C ILE A 19 -6.49 0.06 3.34
N PRO A 20 -7.03 1.11 2.68
CA PRO A 20 -8.43 1.15 2.29
C PRO A 20 -8.80 -0.06 1.42
N MET A 21 -9.86 -0.76 1.80
CA MET A 21 -10.36 -1.94 1.07
C MET A 21 -10.56 -1.71 -0.45
N PRO A 22 -11.04 -0.54 -0.94
CA PRO A 22 -11.17 -0.32 -2.38
C PRO A 22 -9.86 -0.43 -3.16
N LEU A 23 -8.70 -0.16 -2.54
CA LEU A 23 -7.40 -0.32 -3.19
C LEU A 23 -7.03 -1.79 -3.41
N LEU A 24 -7.67 -2.70 -2.66
CA LEU A 24 -7.44 -4.14 -2.74
C LEU A 24 -8.40 -4.85 -3.71
N PHE A 25 -9.39 -4.14 -4.28
CA PHE A 25 -10.40 -4.75 -5.16
C PHE A 25 -9.82 -5.31 -6.46
N ALA A 26 -8.68 -4.80 -6.91
CA ALA A 26 -7.97 -5.29 -8.09
C ALA A 26 -7.05 -6.48 -7.81
N LEU A 27 -6.83 -6.85 -6.53
CA LEU A 27 -5.94 -7.94 -6.15
C LEU A 27 -6.70 -9.26 -6.04
N ASP A 28 -6.01 -10.37 -6.33
CA ASP A 28 -6.56 -11.71 -6.09
C ASP A 28 -6.52 -12.03 -4.59
N ARG A 29 -7.69 -12.17 -3.97
CA ARG A 29 -7.84 -12.43 -2.54
C ARG A 29 -7.24 -13.76 -2.08
N LYS A 30 -6.93 -14.69 -3.00
CA LYS A 30 -6.30 -15.97 -2.67
C LYS A 30 -4.78 -15.87 -2.54
N LYS A 31 -4.20 -14.76 -2.98
CA LYS A 31 -2.75 -14.56 -3.03
C LYS A 31 -2.27 -13.66 -1.89
N LYS A 32 -0.98 -13.75 -1.59
CA LYS A 32 -0.32 -12.88 -0.60
C LYS A 32 0.44 -11.79 -1.32
N TYR A 33 0.46 -10.59 -0.75
CA TYR A 33 1.12 -9.43 -1.35
C TYR A 33 1.96 -8.67 -0.33
N ASN A 34 3.10 -8.15 -0.78
CA ASN A 34 3.83 -7.07 -0.12
C ASN A 34 3.18 -5.73 -0.48
N VAL A 35 3.21 -4.79 0.45
CA VAL A 35 2.87 -3.38 0.19
C VAL A 35 4.18 -2.60 0.08
N ILE A 36 4.43 -2.01 -1.08
CA ILE A 36 5.64 -1.23 -1.36
C ILE A 36 5.26 0.24 -1.38
N PHE A 37 5.92 1.03 -0.53
CA PHE A 37 5.88 2.48 -0.57
C PHE A 37 7.02 2.93 -1.47
N ALA A 38 6.71 3.39 -2.67
CA ALA A 38 7.70 3.82 -3.66
C ALA A 38 7.66 5.35 -3.78
N PHE A 39 8.83 5.98 -3.70
CA PHE A 39 8.97 7.40 -3.97
C PHE A 39 9.37 7.61 -5.42
N ASP A 40 8.66 8.50 -6.09
CA ASP A 40 8.99 8.98 -7.43
C ASP A 40 9.58 10.38 -7.29
N GLU A 41 10.88 10.48 -7.55
CA GLU A 41 11.63 11.73 -7.41
C GLU A 41 11.23 12.76 -8.46
N GLU A 42 10.90 12.33 -9.68
CA GLU A 42 10.50 13.23 -10.78
C GLU A 42 9.16 13.88 -10.49
N ALA A 43 8.20 13.08 -10.02
CA ALA A 43 6.88 13.58 -9.64
C ALA A 43 6.84 14.17 -8.21
N ASN A 44 7.90 13.98 -7.42
CA ASN A 44 8.00 14.29 -5.99
C ASN A 44 6.79 13.75 -5.20
N LYS A 45 6.46 12.48 -5.41
CA LYS A 45 5.26 11.83 -4.86
C LYS A 45 5.53 10.42 -4.35
N TRP A 46 4.80 10.05 -3.30
CA TRP A 46 4.74 8.67 -2.83
C TRP A 46 3.60 7.91 -3.49
N TYR A 47 3.90 6.68 -3.92
CA TYR A 47 2.95 5.71 -4.44
C TYR A 47 2.94 4.47 -3.58
N ILE A 48 1.78 3.81 -3.53
CA ILE A 48 1.62 2.50 -2.92
C ILE A 48 1.48 1.49 -4.07
N LYS A 49 2.32 0.45 -4.05
CA LYS A 49 2.26 -0.69 -4.97
C LYS A 49 2.01 -1.97 -4.18
N PHE A 50 1.42 -2.95 -4.85
CA PHE A 50 1.21 -4.29 -4.30
C PHE A 50 2.00 -5.27 -5.16
N GLU A 51 2.85 -6.09 -4.53
CA GLU A 51 3.69 -7.08 -5.22
C GLU A 51 3.35 -8.47 -4.68
N GLU A 52 3.05 -9.42 -5.55
CA GLU A 52 2.68 -10.78 -5.15
C GLU A 52 3.87 -11.52 -4.52
N ILE A 53 3.64 -12.10 -3.34
CA ILE A 53 4.64 -12.91 -2.65
C ILE A 53 4.59 -14.32 -3.24
N GLY A 54 5.47 -14.58 -4.22
CA GLY A 54 5.61 -15.90 -4.86
C GLY A 54 5.28 -15.96 -6.35
N GLY A 55 5.05 -14.83 -7.02
CA GLY A 55 5.10 -14.76 -8.48
C GLY A 55 6.55 -14.95 -8.94
N GLU A 56 6.77 -15.86 -9.90
CA GLU A 56 8.09 -16.24 -10.42
C GLU A 56 8.93 -15.00 -10.80
N LYS A 57 10.23 -15.06 -10.48
CA LYS A 57 11.26 -14.25 -11.14
C LYS A 57 11.41 -14.68 -12.59
#